data_AF-A0A4R5EV10-F1
#
_entry.id   AF-A0A4R5EV10-F1
#
_cell.length_a   1.000
_cell.length_b   1.000
_cell.length_c   1.000
_cell.angle_alpha   90.00
_cell.angle_beta   90.00
_cell.angle_gamma   90.00
#
_symmetry.space_group_name_H-M   'P 1'
#
loop_
_entity.id
_entity.type
_entity.pdbx_description
1 polymer ?
#
loop_
_entity_poly.entity_id
_entity_poly.type
_entity_poly.pdbx_seq_one_letter_code
_entity_poly.pdbx_strand_id
1 'polypeptide(L)'
;MQRLVPRRVDREFAELICADEQWLRDEFDALVAASFGGPPTRPGPPAPPWTPPAGRPWRYLPFSFPAPPAVRRAARPAGSGLPMRRQRSPPGDDPVRVRHGAGRP
;
A
#
# COMPACT_ATOMS: atom_id res chain seq x y z
N MET A 1 -4.57 39.81 16.76
CA MET A 1 -5.04 38.43 16.53
C MET A 1 -4.13 37.79 15.48
N GLN A 2 -3.16 36.97 15.90
CA GLN A 2 -2.22 36.35 14.96
C GLN A 2 -2.91 35.18 14.24
N ARG A 3 -2.98 35.26 12.91
CA ARG A 3 -3.49 34.19 12.05
C ARG A 3 -2.46 33.08 12.04
N LEU A 4 -2.69 32.06 12.87
CA LEU A 4 -1.90 30.84 12.89
C LEU A 4 -1.86 30.24 11.48
N VAL A 5 -0.66 30.17 10.91
CA VAL A 5 -0.44 29.56 9.60
C VAL A 5 -0.63 28.06 9.79
N PRO A 6 -1.64 27.41 9.17
CA PRO A 6 -2.08 26.05 9.52
C PRO A 6 -0.92 25.05 9.61
N ARG A 7 -0.02 25.09 8.62
CA ARG A 7 1.12 24.17 8.53
C ARG A 7 2.14 24.25 9.67
N ARG A 8 2.22 25.38 10.40
CA ARG A 8 3.11 25.51 11.57
C ARG A 8 2.45 24.97 12.84
N VAL A 9 1.16 25.25 13.03
CA VAL A 9 0.39 24.73 14.16
C VAL A 9 0.28 23.22 14.11
N ASP A 10 0.02 22.66 12.93
CA ASP A 10 -0.06 21.21 12.74
C ASP A 10 1.26 20.52 13.15
N ARG A 11 2.40 21.18 12.89
CA ARG A 11 3.72 20.67 13.24
C ARG A 11 4.00 20.77 14.74
N GLU A 12 3.76 21.93 15.35
CA GLU A 12 3.97 22.13 16.79
C GLU A 12 3.07 21.22 17.61
N PHE A 13 1.82 21.01 17.16
CA PHE A 13 0.90 20.07 17.75
C PHE A 13 1.38 18.61 17.63
N ALA A 14 1.87 18.21 16.45
CA ALA A 14 2.45 16.87 16.28
C ALA A 14 3.70 16.68 17.14
N GLU A 15 4.57 17.69 17.24
CA GLU A 15 5.76 17.65 18.10
C GLU A 15 5.37 17.53 19.58
N LEU A 16 4.34 18.24 20.04
CA LEU A 16 3.82 18.12 21.40
C LEU A 16 3.28 16.72 21.71
N ILE A 17 2.49 16.16 20.79
CA ILE A 17 1.93 14.81 20.94
C ILE A 17 3.04 13.75 20.94
N CYS A 18 4.01 13.89 20.04
CA CYS A 18 5.13 12.95 19.92
C CYS A 18 6.18 13.11 21.05
N ALA A 19 6.11 14.15 21.87
CA ALA A 19 7.04 14.36 22.97
C ALA A 19 6.85 13.32 24.10
N ASP A 20 5.65 12.76 24.24
CA ASP A 20 5.37 11.68 25.18
C ASP A 20 5.32 10.34 24.46
N GLU A 21 6.49 9.70 24.35
CA GLU A 21 6.62 8.41 23.65
C GLU A 21 5.85 7.28 24.35
N GLN A 22 5.72 7.33 25.68
CA GLN A 22 5.00 6.30 26.42
C GLN A 22 3.50 6.39 26.15
N TRP A 23 2.94 7.60 26.24
CA TRP A 23 1.54 7.84 25.90
C TRP A 23 1.22 7.43 24.45
N LEU A 24 2.13 7.73 23.51
CA LEU A 24 1.94 7.40 22.10
C LEU A 24 1.93 5.89 21.84
N ARG A 25 2.77 5.13 22.56
CA ARG A 25 2.77 3.66 22.52
C ARG A 25 1.48 3.09 23.10
N ASP A 26 1.06 3.58 24.27
CA ASP A 26 -0.15 3.10 24.94
C ASP A 26 -1.39 3.35 24.09
N GLU A 27 -1.52 4.53 23.47
CA GLU A 27 -2.63 4.85 22.56
C GLU A 27 -2.59 3.99 21.29
N PHE A 28 -1.41 3.82 20.69
CA PHE A 28 -1.26 2.97 19.51
C PHE A 28 -1.65 1.53 19.80
N ASP A 29 -1.17 0.96 20.91
CA ASP A 29 -1.50 -0.38 21.34
C ASP A 29 -3.01 -0.52 21.66
N ALA A 30 -3.62 0.51 22.26
CA ALA A 30 -5.07 0.53 22.49
C ALA A 30 -5.87 0.48 21.18
N LEU A 31 -5.46 1.24 20.15
CA LEU A 31 -6.10 1.22 18.83
C LEU A 31 -5.92 -0.13 18.12
N VAL A 32 -4.73 -0.73 18.20
CA VAL A 32 -4.44 -2.05 17.64
C VAL A 32 -5.28 -3.12 18.35
N ALA A 33 -5.33 -3.09 19.68
CA ALA A 33 -6.12 -4.02 20.47
C ALA A 33 -7.62 -3.88 20.18
N ALA A 34 -8.14 -2.65 20.04
CA ALA A 34 -9.54 -2.43 19.69
C ALA A 34 -9.89 -2.94 18.28
N SER A 35 -8.96 -2.83 17.34
CA SER A 35 -9.18 -3.23 15.93
C SER A 35 -8.97 -4.72 15.69
N PHE A 36 -8.04 -5.34 16.42
CA PHE A 36 -7.53 -6.69 16.11
C PHE A 36 -7.46 -7.64 17.32
N GLY A 37 -7.73 -7.16 18.53
CA GLY A 37 -7.66 -7.97 19.76
C GLY A 37 -8.86 -8.90 19.98
N GLY A 38 -9.91 -8.77 19.16
CA GLY A 38 -11.05 -9.68 19.22
C GLY A 38 -10.70 -11.08 18.71
N PRO A 39 -11.25 -12.15 19.32
CA PRO A 39 -11.11 -13.49 18.75
C PRO A 39 -11.71 -13.50 17.33
N PRO A 40 -11.13 -14.29 16.40
CA PRO A 40 -11.68 -14.37 15.05
C PRO A 40 -13.15 -14.78 15.12
N THR A 41 -14.01 -14.02 14.42
CA THR A 41 -15.42 -14.39 14.29
C THR A 41 -15.50 -15.83 13.81
N ARG A 42 -16.28 -16.65 14.51
CA ARG A 42 -16.47 -18.07 14.18
C ARG A 42 -16.75 -18.18 12.68
N PRO A 43 -16.04 -19.05 11.94
CA PRO A 43 -16.29 -19.20 10.52
C PRO A 43 -17.77 -19.50 10.31
N GLY A 44 -18.41 -18.70 9.45
CA GLY A 44 -19.77 -18.95 9.01
C GLY A 44 -19.87 -20.31 8.32
N PRO A 45 -21.11 -20.79 8.04
CA PRO A 45 -21.27 -21.99 7.24
C PRO A 45 -20.52 -21.86 5.91
N PRO A 46 -20.00 -22.98 5.36
CA PRO A 46 -19.30 -22.96 4.08
C PRO A 46 -20.19 -22.32 3.02
N ALA A 47 -19.57 -21.52 2.13
CA ALA A 47 -20.30 -20.95 1.01
C ALA A 47 -20.93 -22.08 0.17
N PRO A 48 -22.16 -21.91 -0.32
CA PRO A 48 -22.77 -22.91 -1.19
C PRO A 48 -21.90 -23.12 -2.44
N PRO A 49 -21.86 -24.34 -2.99
CA PRO A 49 -21.11 -24.61 -4.21
C PRO A 49 -21.60 -23.69 -5.33
N TRP A 50 -20.66 -23.05 -6.01
CA TRP A 50 -20.99 -22.21 -7.16
C TRP A 50 -21.58 -23.08 -8.27
N THR A 51 -22.84 -22.85 -8.58
CA THR A 51 -23.51 -23.46 -9.74
C THR A 51 -23.50 -22.43 -10.88
N PRO A 52 -22.89 -22.74 -12.03
CA PRO A 52 -23.02 -21.88 -13.20
C PRO A 52 -24.49 -21.75 -13.57
N PRO A 53 -24.97 -20.56 -13.98
CA PRO A 53 -26.35 -20.39 -14.42
C PRO A 53 -26.64 -21.34 -15.58
N ALA A 54 -27.65 -22.19 -15.41
CA ALA A 54 -28.10 -23.10 -16.46
C ALA A 54 -28.73 -22.27 -17.59
N GLY A 55 -28.06 -22.27 -18.75
CA GLY A 55 -28.58 -21.63 -19.96
C GLY A 55 -27.86 -20.34 -20.31
N ARG A 56 -26.67 -20.48 -20.89
CA ARG A 56 -26.23 -19.75 -22.10
C ARG A 56 -24.94 -20.40 -22.61
N PRO A 57 -24.84 -20.75 -23.91
CA PRO A 57 -23.54 -21.11 -24.47
C PRO A 57 -22.63 -19.90 -24.29
N TRP A 58 -21.42 -20.13 -23.76
CA TRP A 58 -20.35 -19.15 -23.71
C TRP A 58 -19.98 -18.77 -25.16
N ARG A 59 -20.73 -17.82 -25.73
CA ARG A 59 -20.22 -17.00 -26.82
C ARG A 59 -19.24 -16.06 -26.15
N TYR A 60 -17.97 -16.19 -26.52
CA TYR A 60 -16.93 -15.21 -26.23
C TYR A 60 -17.44 -13.81 -26.60
N LEU A 61 -17.98 -13.08 -25.64
CA LEU A 61 -18.29 -11.68 -25.77
C LEU A 61 -17.00 -10.93 -25.39
N PRO A 62 -16.40 -10.14 -26.30
CA PRO A 62 -15.33 -9.25 -25.90
C PRO A 62 -15.92 -8.27 -24.89
N PHE A 63 -15.29 -8.18 -23.73
CA PHE A 63 -15.63 -7.30 -22.61
C PHE A 63 -16.18 -5.95 -23.08
N SER A 64 -17.49 -5.75 -22.96
CA SER A 64 -18.10 -4.42 -23.02
C SER A 64 -18.42 -4.00 -21.60
N PHE A 65 -17.44 -3.35 -20.95
CA PHE A 65 -17.72 -2.55 -19.77
C PHE A 65 -18.48 -1.29 -20.22
N PRO A 66 -19.52 -0.83 -19.50
CA PRO A 66 -20.08 0.48 -19.75
C PRO A 66 -18.98 1.53 -19.45
N ALA A 67 -18.69 2.37 -20.44
CA ALA A 67 -17.73 3.45 -20.28
C ALA A 67 -18.20 4.42 -19.18
N PRO A 68 -17.34 4.82 -18.23
CA PRO A 68 -17.67 5.90 -17.30
C PRO A 68 -17.85 7.23 -18.07
N PRO A 69 -18.69 8.16 -17.59
CA PRO A 69 -18.88 9.44 -18.26
C PRO A 69 -17.55 10.19 -18.39
N ALA A 70 -17.30 10.70 -19.59
CA ALA A 70 -16.05 11.36 -19.96
C ALA A 70 -15.81 12.59 -19.09
N VAL A 71 -14.89 12.49 -18.13
CA VAL A 71 -14.27 13.66 -17.52
C VAL A 71 -13.37 14.26 -18.58
N ARG A 72 -13.72 15.45 -19.11
CA ARG A 72 -12.85 16.22 -20.01
C ARG A 72 -11.54 16.53 -19.27
N ARG A 73 -10.52 15.72 -19.52
CA ARG A 73 -9.14 15.98 -19.08
C ARG A 73 -8.33 16.38 -20.29
N ALA A 74 -7.73 17.57 -20.18
CA ALA A 74 -6.82 18.14 -21.16
C ALA A 74 -5.74 17.13 -21.59
N ALA A 75 -5.38 17.17 -22.86
CA ALA A 75 -4.47 16.26 -23.52
C ALA A 75 -3.09 16.20 -22.86
N ARG A 76 -2.53 14.98 -22.72
CA ARG A 76 -1.08 14.71 -22.62
C ARG A 76 -0.76 13.26 -23.01
N PRO A 77 0.45 12.99 -23.55
CA PRO A 77 0.65 12.02 -24.62
C PRO A 77 0.93 10.58 -24.14
N ALA A 78 0.78 9.67 -25.10
CA ALA A 78 1.08 8.25 -25.01
C ALA A 78 2.57 7.97 -24.72
N GLY A 79 2.82 7.06 -23.77
CA GLY A 79 4.14 6.53 -23.46
C GLY A 79 4.01 5.14 -22.86
N SER A 80 4.39 4.13 -23.66
CA SER A 80 4.78 2.76 -23.36
C SER A 80 4.60 2.22 -21.93
N GLY A 81 3.83 1.14 -21.80
CA GLY A 81 3.84 0.29 -20.62
C GLY A 81 5.18 -0.43 -20.43
N LEU A 82 5.60 -0.56 -19.18
CA LEU A 82 6.56 -1.57 -18.73
C LEU A 82 5.87 -2.45 -17.68
N PRO A 83 6.07 -3.79 -17.70
CA PRO A 83 5.54 -4.66 -16.67
C PRO A 83 6.23 -4.35 -15.34
N MET A 84 5.44 -4.03 -14.31
CA MET A 84 5.92 -3.87 -12.94
C MET A 84 6.55 -5.19 -12.47
N ARG A 85 7.88 -5.27 -12.58
CA ARG A 85 8.71 -6.28 -11.96
C ARG A 85 8.61 -6.03 -10.46
N ARG A 86 7.96 -6.94 -9.71
CA ARG A 86 7.92 -6.89 -8.24
C ARG A 86 9.36 -6.87 -7.73
N GLN A 87 9.80 -5.71 -7.25
CA GLN A 87 11.13 -5.55 -6.68
C GLN A 87 11.14 -6.21 -5.31
N ARG A 88 11.80 -7.37 -5.21
CA ARG A 88 12.08 -8.07 -3.95
C ARG A 88 13.41 -7.56 -3.42
N SER A 89 13.34 -6.85 -2.30
CA SER A 89 14.41 -6.47 -1.38
C SER A 89 15.54 -5.56 -1.91
N PRO A 90 16.19 -4.76 -1.03
CA PRO A 90 17.39 -4.00 -1.35
C PRO A 90 18.56 -4.95 -1.70
N PRO A 91 19.53 -4.53 -2.53
CA PRO A 91 20.78 -5.29 -2.68
C PRO A 91 21.45 -5.42 -1.32
N GLY A 92 21.85 -6.65 -0.96
CA GLY A 92 22.64 -6.88 0.24
C GLY A 92 24.00 -6.21 0.09
N ASP A 93 24.46 -5.57 1.16
CA ASP A 93 25.85 -5.11 1.28
C ASP A 93 26.76 -6.33 1.34
N ASP A 94 27.28 -6.78 0.18
CA ASP A 94 28.40 -7.70 0.16
C ASP A 94 29.65 -6.94 0.61
N PRO A 95 30.30 -7.34 1.72
CA PRO A 95 31.48 -6.66 2.21
C PRO A 95 32.63 -6.82 1.21
N VAL A 96 33.19 -5.66 0.85
CA VAL A 96 34.49 -5.42 0.23
C VAL A 96 35.40 -6.65 0.24
N ARG A 97 35.55 -7.29 -0.91
CA ARG A 97 36.61 -8.28 -1.12
C ARG A 97 37.94 -7.54 -1.25
N VAL A 98 38.54 -7.23 -0.09
CA VAL A 98 39.98 -6.99 -0.01
C VAL A 98 40.66 -8.28 -0.45
N ARG A 99 41.43 -8.23 -1.54
CA ARG A 99 42.50 -9.21 -1.75
C ARG A 99 43.75 -8.52 -2.25
N HIS A 100 44.76 -8.61 -1.40
CA HIS A 100 46.15 -8.23 -1.58
C HIS A 100 46.85 -9.00 -2.72
N GLY A 101 47.90 -8.37 -3.27
CA GLY A 101 48.99 -8.98 -4.06
C GLY A 101 48.78 -8.85 -5.57
N ALA A 102 49.75 -8.52 -6.41
CA ALA A 102 51.21 -8.42 -6.34
C ALA A 102 51.63 -7.39 -7.43
N GLY A 103 52.70 -6.60 -7.31
CA GLY A 103 54.09 -7.04 -7.19
C GLY A 103 54.73 -7.27 -8.57
N ARG A 104 55.32 -6.20 -9.15
CA ARG A 104 56.44 -6.17 -10.12
C ARG A 104 56.21 -6.71 -11.55
N PRO A 105 57.12 -6.49 -12.53
CA PRO A 105 58.51 -5.96 -12.49
C PRO A 105 58.68 -4.45 -12.67
#